data_AF-A0A2E5T1F0-F1
#
_entry.id   AF-A0A2E5T1F0-F1
#
_cell.length_a   1.000
_cell.length_b   1.000
_cell.length_c   1.000
_cell.angle_alpha   90.00
_cell.angle_beta   90.00
_cell.angle_gamma   90.00
#
_symmetry.space_group_name_H-M   'P 1'
#
loop_
_entity.id
_entity.type
_entity.pdbx_description
1 polymer ?
#
loop_
_entity_poly.entity_id
_entity_poly.type
_entity_poly.pdbx_seq_one_letter_code
_entity_poly.pdbx_strand_id
1 'polypeptide(L)'
;MSKYFPNNWKDWKELPEDHLPCPTFEEFMDWKVGGWELPSSVHCIIRTEHRESGTVAEFIYSKPKNAATKLKNLFEQNEHDITLVDRESVQIFTSKE
;
A
#
# COMPACT_ATOMS: atom_id res chain seq x y z
N MET A 1 -4.30 30.80 -17.68
CA MET A 1 -4.10 29.39 -17.27
C MET A 1 -5.06 28.52 -18.07
N SER A 2 -4.56 27.54 -18.81
CA SER A 2 -5.40 26.66 -19.65
C SER A 2 -6.20 25.69 -18.77
N LYS A 3 -7.50 25.56 -19.05
CA LYS A 3 -8.47 24.71 -18.32
C LYS A 3 -8.04 23.23 -18.18
N TYR A 4 -7.10 22.78 -19.01
CA TYR A 4 -6.68 21.39 -19.09
C TYR A 4 -5.46 21.05 -18.22
N PHE A 5 -4.67 22.03 -17.75
CA PHE A 5 -3.46 21.76 -16.96
C PHE A 5 -3.21 22.84 -15.89
N PRO A 6 -3.97 22.80 -14.77
CA PRO A 6 -3.87 23.79 -13.70
C PRO A 6 -2.63 23.63 -12.81
N ASN A 7 -1.77 22.66 -13.07
CA ASN A 7 -0.66 22.23 -12.22
C ASN A 7 0.70 22.86 -12.55
N ASN A 8 0.73 24.05 -13.15
CA ASN A 8 1.98 24.74 -13.53
C ASN A 8 2.95 23.86 -14.33
N TRP A 9 2.43 22.94 -15.14
CA TRP A 9 3.22 21.94 -15.87
C TRP A 9 4.33 22.52 -16.76
N LYS A 10 4.13 23.75 -17.28
CA LYS A 10 5.12 24.45 -18.08
C LYS A 10 6.35 24.80 -17.25
N ASP A 11 6.13 25.31 -16.04
CA ASP A 11 7.20 25.70 -15.13
C ASP A 11 8.03 24.48 -14.71
N TRP A 12 7.37 23.34 -14.48
CA TRP A 12 8.04 22.05 -14.22
C TRP A 12 8.85 21.53 -15.41
N LYS A 13 8.35 21.73 -16.63
CA LYS A 13 9.02 21.31 -17.86
C LYS A 13 10.22 22.19 -18.21
N GLU A 14 10.15 23.47 -17.88
CA GLU A 14 11.19 24.48 -18.15
C GLU A 14 12.26 24.53 -17.05
N LEU A 15 12.04 23.83 -15.92
CA LEU A 15 13.00 23.75 -14.82
C LEU A 15 14.31 23.07 -15.27
N PRO A 16 15.49 23.64 -14.97
CA PRO A 16 16.77 22.99 -15.24
C PRO A 16 16.86 21.63 -14.55
N GLU A 17 17.51 20.65 -15.19
CA GLU A 17 17.65 19.29 -14.66
C GLU A 17 18.32 19.25 -13.27
N ASP A 18 19.26 20.17 -13.02
CA ASP A 18 19.94 20.32 -11.72
C ASP A 18 18.97 20.62 -10.56
N HIS A 19 17.74 21.09 -10.86
CA HIS A 19 16.70 21.37 -9.87
C HIS A 19 15.71 20.20 -9.69
N LEU A 20 15.84 19.15 -10.51
CA LEU A 20 15.09 17.90 -10.41
C LEU A 20 16.06 16.78 -10.04
N PRO A 21 16.47 16.67 -8.76
CA PRO A 21 17.33 15.57 -8.34
C PRO A 21 16.63 14.26 -8.66
N CYS A 22 17.21 13.50 -9.57
CA CYS A 22 16.76 12.15 -9.89
C CYS A 22 17.39 11.22 -8.85
N PRO A 23 16.60 10.67 -7.90
CA PRO A 23 17.15 9.73 -6.96
C PRO A 23 17.67 8.52 -7.72
N THR A 24 18.77 7.95 -7.24
CA THR A 24 19.17 6.60 -7.62
C THR A 24 18.04 5.62 -7.32
N PHE A 25 18.11 4.43 -7.95
CA PHE A 25 17.16 3.37 -7.67
C PHE A 25 17.07 3.07 -6.17
N GLU A 26 18.21 3.01 -5.47
CA GLU A 26 18.28 2.74 -4.03
C GLU A 26 17.60 3.84 -3.21
N GLU A 27 17.89 5.12 -3.50
CA GLU A 27 17.23 6.25 -2.82
C GLU A 27 15.72 6.27 -3.07
N PHE A 28 15.28 5.93 -4.28
CA PHE A 28 13.85 5.83 -4.59
C PHE A 28 13.20 4.68 -3.82
N MET A 29 13.83 3.51 -3.79
CA MET A 29 13.33 2.35 -3.06
C MET A 29 13.25 2.65 -1.57
N ASP A 30 14.28 3.21 -0.96
CA ASP A 30 14.26 3.56 0.46
C ASP A 30 13.22 4.64 0.77
N TRP A 31 13.14 5.70 -0.04
CA TRP A 31 12.24 6.81 0.23
C TRP A 31 10.77 6.48 -0.05
N LYS A 32 10.47 5.95 -1.24
CA LYS A 32 9.08 5.79 -1.72
C LYS A 32 8.50 4.42 -1.45
N VAL A 33 9.32 3.38 -1.43
CA VAL A 33 8.85 2.00 -1.28
C VAL A 33 9.07 1.48 0.15
N GLY A 34 10.23 1.75 0.74
CA GLY A 34 10.62 1.33 2.09
C GLY A 34 10.16 2.28 3.19
N GLY A 35 10.03 3.57 2.90
CA GLY A 35 9.58 4.62 3.84
C GLY A 35 8.07 4.66 4.07
N TRP A 36 7.39 3.52 3.98
CA TRP A 36 5.96 3.45 4.25
C TRP A 36 5.73 3.49 5.77
N GLU A 37 4.77 4.29 6.21
CA GLU A 37 4.43 4.42 7.63
C GLU A 37 2.91 4.41 7.76
N LEU A 38 2.40 3.59 8.68
CA LEU A 38 0.97 3.63 9.02
C LEU A 38 0.69 4.79 9.98
N PRO A 39 -0.45 5.50 9.83
CA PRO A 39 -0.88 6.50 10.81
C PRO A 39 -0.89 5.92 12.22
N SER A 40 -0.59 6.74 13.23
CA SER A 40 -0.47 6.29 14.62
C SER A 40 -1.75 5.63 15.17
N SER A 41 -2.91 5.97 14.62
CA SER A 41 -4.22 5.39 14.94
C SER A 41 -4.50 4.03 14.28
N VAL A 42 -3.69 3.63 13.30
CA VAL A 42 -3.79 2.37 12.58
C VAL A 42 -2.74 1.41 13.13
N HIS A 43 -3.20 0.20 13.46
CA HIS A 43 -2.33 -0.88 13.90
C HIS A 43 -1.94 -1.78 12.72
N CYS A 44 -2.91 -2.16 11.89
CA CYS A 44 -2.66 -2.94 10.68
C CYS A 44 -3.78 -2.77 9.64
N ILE A 45 -3.46 -3.13 8.41
CA ILE A 45 -4.37 -3.20 7.27
C ILE A 45 -4.38 -4.64 6.77
N ILE A 46 -5.57 -5.21 6.61
CA ILE A 46 -5.78 -6.54 6.02
C ILE A 46 -6.48 -6.33 4.67
N ARG A 47 -5.81 -6.69 3.59
CA ARG A 47 -6.39 -6.73 2.24
C ARG A 47 -6.63 -8.18 1.86
N THR A 48 -7.80 -8.45 1.29
CA THR A 48 -8.19 -9.78 0.83
C THR A 48 -8.62 -9.73 -0.62
N GLU A 49 -8.22 -10.72 -1.40
CA GLU A 49 -8.66 -10.92 -2.78
C GLU A 49 -9.30 -12.30 -2.89
N HIS A 50 -10.56 -12.36 -3.28
CA HIS A 50 -11.26 -13.62 -3.51
C HIS A 50 -10.74 -14.29 -4.79
N ARG A 51 -10.25 -15.54 -4.69
CA ARG A 51 -9.55 -16.18 -5.83
C ARG A 51 -10.44 -16.39 -7.06
N GLU A 52 -11.71 -16.73 -6.87
CA GLU A 52 -12.61 -16.95 -8.01
C GLU A 52 -13.18 -15.65 -8.61
N SER A 53 -13.72 -14.74 -7.79
CA SER A 53 -14.37 -13.52 -8.28
C SER A 53 -13.42 -12.36 -8.55
N GLY A 54 -12.18 -12.42 -8.04
CA GLY A 54 -11.23 -11.30 -8.04
C GLY A 54 -11.67 -10.13 -7.17
N THR A 55 -12.68 -10.31 -6.31
CA THR A 55 -13.20 -9.22 -5.47
C THR A 55 -12.17 -8.87 -4.42
N VAL A 56 -11.77 -7.60 -4.41
CA VAL A 56 -10.84 -7.06 -3.41
C VAL A 56 -11.62 -6.35 -2.30
N ALA A 57 -11.25 -6.62 -1.06
CA ALA A 57 -11.72 -5.89 0.12
C ALA A 57 -10.55 -5.51 1.02
N GLU A 58 -10.68 -4.37 1.72
CA GLU A 58 -9.68 -3.85 2.64
C GLU A 58 -10.31 -3.54 4.00
N PHE A 59 -9.61 -3.92 5.06
CA PHE A 59 -10.03 -3.78 6.44
C PHE A 59 -8.92 -3.12 7.26
N ILE A 60 -9.24 -1.98 7.88
CA ILE A 60 -8.30 -1.20 8.69
C ILE A 60 -8.62 -1.43 10.17
N TYR A 61 -7.60 -1.79 10.96
CA TYR A 61 -7.77 -2.05 12.38
C TYR A 61 -6.84 -1.19 13.23
N SER A 62 -7.39 -0.61 14.30
CA SER A 62 -6.63 0.09 15.35
C SER A 62 -6.26 -0.82 16.52
N LYS A 63 -6.88 -2.00 16.65
CA LYS A 63 -6.67 -2.93 17.76
C LYS A 63 -6.23 -4.32 17.26
N PRO A 64 -5.16 -4.92 17.83
CA PRO A 64 -4.63 -6.22 17.39
C PRO A 64 -5.65 -7.36 17.52
N LYS A 65 -6.42 -7.38 18.61
CA LYS A 65 -7.39 -8.46 18.89
C LYS A 65 -8.44 -8.61 17.78
N ASN A 66 -8.96 -7.49 17.27
CA ASN A 66 -9.99 -7.51 16.23
C ASN A 66 -9.41 -7.94 14.88
N ALA A 67 -8.20 -7.49 14.58
CA ALA A 67 -7.47 -7.91 13.39
C ALA A 67 -7.19 -9.42 13.40
N ALA A 68 -6.70 -9.95 14.52
CA ALA A 68 -6.43 -11.38 14.68
C ALA A 68 -7.67 -12.26 14.50
N THR A 69 -8.82 -11.84 15.05
CA THR A 69 -10.10 -12.55 14.83
C THR A 69 -10.49 -12.56 13.36
N LYS A 70 -10.38 -11.41 12.67
CA LYS A 70 -10.70 -11.33 11.24
C LYS A 70 -9.77 -12.22 10.41
N LEU A 71 -8.47 -12.15 10.69
CA LEU A 71 -7.44 -12.92 10.00
C LEU A 71 -7.69 -14.42 10.18
N LYS A 72 -8.01 -14.88 11.39
CA LYS A 72 -8.36 -16.28 11.67
C LYS A 72 -9.56 -16.74 10.84
N ASN A 73 -10.65 -15.96 10.81
CA ASN A 73 -11.83 -16.30 10.02
C ASN A 73 -11.52 -16.38 8.51
N LEU A 74 -10.67 -15.49 8.00
CA LEU A 74 -10.27 -15.51 6.59
C LEU A 74 -9.41 -16.74 6.25
N PHE A 75 -8.50 -17.13 7.15
CA PHE A 75 -7.72 -18.36 6.98
C PHE A 75 -8.60 -19.62 7.05
N GLU A 76 -9.63 -19.64 7.89
CA GLU A 76 -10.58 -20.76 7.96
C GLU A 76 -11.42 -20.90 6.68
N GLN A 77 -11.74 -19.80 6.00
CA GLN A 77 -12.45 -19.81 4.71
C GLN A 77 -11.57 -20.36 3.58
N ASN A 78 -10.27 -20.03 3.58
CA ASN A 78 -9.31 -20.49 2.57
C ASN A 78 -9.69 -20.16 1.10
N GLU A 79 -10.55 -19.17 0.88
CA GLU A 79 -11.01 -18.71 -0.45
C GLU A 79 -10.26 -17.46 -0.93
N HIS A 80 -9.49 -16.84 -0.05
CA HIS A 80 -8.87 -15.55 -0.26
C HIS A 80 -7.34 -15.62 -0.25
N ASP A 81 -6.72 -14.79 -1.08
CA ASP A 81 -5.34 -14.37 -0.89
C ASP A 81 -5.32 -13.15 0.01
N ILE A 82 -4.42 -13.15 0.99
CA ILE A 82 -4.43 -12.19 2.10
C ILE A 82 -3.11 -11.43 2.14
N THR A 83 -3.17 -10.10 2.13
CA THR A 83 -2.03 -9.24 2.42
C THR A 83 -2.26 -8.55 3.76
N LEU A 84 -1.34 -8.75 4.70
CA LEU A 84 -1.32 -8.10 6.00
C LEU A 84 -0.19 -7.08 6.03
N VAL A 85 -0.51 -5.86 6.45
CA VAL A 85 0.43 -4.76 6.58
C VAL A 85 0.36 -4.24 8.01
N ASP A 86 1.46 -4.25 8.75
CA ASP A 86 1.57 -3.66 10.10
C ASP A 86 2.51 -2.45 10.10
N ARG A 87 3.31 -2.15 11.13
CA ARG A 87 4.29 -1.04 11.05
C ARG A 87 5.67 -1.47 10.61
N GLU A 88 5.93 -2.76 10.64
CA GLU A 88 7.26 -3.34 10.48
C GLU A 88 7.36 -4.13 9.18
N SER A 89 6.25 -4.71 8.73
CA SER A 89 6.24 -5.70 7.66
C SER A 89 4.99 -5.67 6.79
N VAL A 90 5.17 -6.13 5.56
CA VAL A 90 4.12 -6.54 4.63
C VAL A 90 4.23 -8.05 4.44
N GLN A 91 3.20 -8.79 4.82
CA GLN A 91 3.14 -10.24 4.74
C GLN A 91 2.05 -10.63 3.73
N ILE A 92 2.40 -11.54 2.81
CA ILE A 92 1.48 -12.02 1.77
C ILE A 92 1.27 -13.52 1.98
N PHE A 93 0.01 -13.90 2.16
CA PHE A 93 -0.44 -15.28 2.31
C PHE A 93 -1.22 -15.67 1.06
N THR A 94 -0.65 -16.60 0.30
CA THR A 94 -1.31 -17.25 -0.83
C THR A 94 -1.35 -18.74 -0.54
N SER A 95 -2.53 -19.36 -0.62
CA SER A 95 -2.61 -20.81 -0.56
C SER A 95 -2.20 -21.35 -1.93
N LYS A 96 -1.10 -22.09 -1.98
CA LYS A 96 -0.68 -22.80 -3.21
C LYS A 96 -1.73 -23.87 -3.56
N GLU A 97 -2.01 -23.98 -4.86
CA GLU A 97 -2.72 -25.11 -5.48
C GLU A 97 -2.05 -26.46 -5.17
#